data_AF-A0ABD6BR89-F1
#
_entry.id   AF-A0ABD6BR89-F1
#
_cell.length_a   1.000
_cell.length_b   1.000
_cell.length_c   1.000
_cell.angle_alpha   90.00
_cell.angle_beta   90.00
_cell.angle_gamma   90.00
#
_symmetry.space_group_name_H-M   'P 1'
#
loop_
_entity.id
_entity.type
_entity.pdbx_description
1 polymer ?
#
loop_
_entity_poly.entity_id
_entity_poly.type
_entity_poly.pdbx_seq_one_letter_code
_entity_poly.pdbx_strand_id
1 'polypeptide(L)'
;MRLKPLPAPPAPDAADEDDESAADRPVFEAIADAQSAVPLVPGSENDCCARLMRREGHPSRDVAREWLTFLRALELAVETETGFKRTDREPTPENVRSSFRERVFGASEALDVLADAAEPIDAAEAFDRLRATVPGWERERRRTWVEHWTDRTERVLDWLVALDLADRVEGGYVAAEN
;
A
#
# COMPACT_ATOMS: atom_id res chain seq x y z
N MET A 1 3.35 -18.16 -6.71
CA MET A 1 3.51 -16.70 -6.57
C MET A 1 3.37 -16.38 -5.10
N ARG A 2 4.37 -15.80 -4.41
CA ARG A 2 4.27 -15.46 -2.98
C ARG A 2 3.64 -14.08 -2.86
N LEU A 3 2.57 -13.94 -2.08
CA LEU A 3 1.99 -12.63 -1.81
C LEU A 3 2.99 -11.83 -0.97
N LYS A 4 3.33 -10.65 -1.45
CA LYS A 4 4.30 -9.78 -0.79
C LYS A 4 3.57 -8.91 0.24
N PRO A 5 4.18 -8.67 1.42
CA PRO A 5 3.61 -7.77 2.40
C PRO A 5 3.47 -6.36 1.81
N LEU A 6 2.43 -5.66 2.25
CA LEU A 6 2.13 -4.28 1.88
C LEU A 6 2.64 -3.40 3.05
N PRO A 7 3.48 -2.36 2.81
CA PRO A 7 3.95 -1.49 3.88
C PRO A 7 2.77 -0.76 4.52
N ALA A 8 2.92 -0.26 5.75
CA ALA A 8 1.95 0.68 6.32
C ALA A 8 1.92 1.99 5.51
N PRO A 9 0.74 2.60 5.27
CA PRO A 9 0.69 3.95 4.76
C PRO A 9 1.35 4.91 5.77
N PRO A 10 1.90 6.05 5.30
CA PRO A 10 2.36 7.11 6.19
C PRO A 10 1.20 7.58 7.08
N ALA A 11 1.49 7.92 8.33
CA ALA A 11 0.47 8.43 9.23
C ALA A 11 -0.08 9.78 8.70
N PRO A 12 -1.39 10.04 8.81
CA PRO A 12 -1.99 11.31 8.37
C PRO A 12 -1.42 12.51 9.16
N ASP A 13 -1.00 12.30 10.40
CA ASP A 13 -0.64 13.37 11.35
C ASP A 13 0.83 13.82 11.28
N ALA A 14 1.55 13.56 10.18
CA ALA A 14 2.89 14.11 9.98
C ALA A 14 2.87 15.52 9.34
N ALA A 15 1.69 16.01 8.93
CA ALA A 15 1.52 17.38 8.49
C ALA A 15 1.43 18.32 9.69
N ASP A 16 2.22 19.39 9.69
CA ASP A 16 2.07 20.50 10.61
C ASP A 16 0.60 20.97 10.63
N GLU A 17 -0.01 21.09 11.82
CA GLU A 17 -1.44 21.35 12.06
C GLU A 17 -1.95 22.70 11.47
N ASP A 18 -1.09 23.48 10.80
CA ASP A 18 -1.33 24.85 10.35
C ASP A 18 -1.59 25.01 8.83
N ASP A 19 -1.57 23.94 8.01
CA ASP A 19 -1.85 24.03 6.55
C ASP A 19 -3.01 23.11 6.09
N GLU A 20 -4.23 23.65 6.16
CA GLU A 20 -5.50 22.99 5.76
C GLU A 20 -5.57 22.66 4.24
N SER A 21 -4.59 23.10 3.43
CA SER A 21 -4.46 22.80 2.00
C SER A 21 -3.63 21.53 1.73
N ALA A 22 -3.04 20.90 2.75
CA ALA A 22 -2.05 19.83 2.61
C ALA A 22 -2.60 18.40 2.77
N ALA A 23 -3.90 18.20 2.99
CA ALA A 23 -4.45 16.87 3.31
C ALA A 23 -4.14 15.77 2.26
N ASP A 24 -4.09 16.12 0.96
CA ASP A 24 -3.72 15.20 -0.12
C ASP A 24 -2.19 15.04 -0.30
N ARG A 25 -1.37 15.92 0.28
CA ARG A 25 0.07 15.99 -0.01
C ARG A 25 0.96 14.92 0.66
N PRO A 26 0.77 14.52 1.93
CA PRO A 26 1.80 13.75 2.64
C PRO A 26 1.99 12.33 2.10
N VAL A 27 0.93 11.67 1.64
CA VAL A 27 1.00 10.30 1.11
C VAL A 27 1.66 10.24 -0.26
N PHE A 28 1.27 11.11 -1.20
CA PHE A 28 1.86 11.14 -2.54
C PHE A 28 3.29 11.68 -2.49
N GLU A 29 3.59 12.64 -1.60
CA GLU A 29 4.97 13.08 -1.35
C GLU A 29 5.82 11.94 -0.76
N ALA A 30 5.32 11.18 0.23
CA ALA A 30 6.03 10.02 0.76
C ALA A 30 6.31 8.95 -0.31
N ILE A 31 5.34 8.69 -1.20
CA ILE A 31 5.53 7.79 -2.34
C ILE A 31 6.58 8.34 -3.31
N ALA A 32 6.53 9.64 -3.60
CA ALA A 32 7.49 10.31 -4.49
C ALA A 32 8.91 10.32 -3.91
N ASP A 33 9.06 10.54 -2.61
CA ASP A 33 10.33 10.51 -1.90
C ASP A 33 10.91 9.10 -1.86
N ALA A 34 10.08 8.11 -1.54
CA ALA A 34 10.46 6.70 -1.61
C ALA A 34 10.89 6.29 -3.04
N GLN A 35 10.14 6.71 -4.07
CA GLN A 35 10.52 6.50 -5.46
C GLN A 35 11.86 7.18 -5.77
N SER A 36 12.03 8.43 -5.33
CA SER A 36 13.26 9.21 -5.50
C SER A 36 14.47 8.52 -4.84
N ALA A 37 14.26 7.82 -3.73
CA ALA A 37 15.27 7.04 -3.03
C ALA A 37 15.75 5.82 -3.83
N VAL A 38 14.93 5.24 -4.71
CA VAL A 38 15.33 4.14 -5.59
C VAL A 38 16.39 4.62 -6.60
N PRO A 39 17.51 3.89 -6.77
CA PRO A 39 18.56 4.29 -7.71
C PRO A 39 18.11 4.16 -9.17
N LEU A 40 18.68 4.99 -10.05
CA LEU A 40 18.53 4.82 -11.51
C LEU A 40 19.33 3.62 -12.05
N VAL A 41 20.48 3.34 -11.43
CA VAL A 41 21.34 2.20 -11.74
C VAL A 41 21.46 1.32 -10.48
N PRO A 42 20.86 0.12 -10.47
CA PRO A 42 20.80 -0.71 -9.28
C PRO A 42 22.16 -1.39 -9.01
N GLY A 43 22.60 -1.33 -7.75
CA GLY A 43 23.62 -2.24 -7.21
C GLY A 43 22.96 -3.55 -6.81
N SER A 44 22.96 -3.85 -5.50
CA SER A 44 22.19 -4.96 -4.92
C SER A 44 20.84 -4.51 -4.33
N GLU A 45 19.92 -5.45 -4.10
CA GLU A 45 18.68 -5.22 -3.33
C GLU A 45 19.00 -4.67 -1.93
N ASN A 46 20.04 -5.19 -1.27
CA ASN A 46 20.46 -4.71 0.04
C ASN A 46 20.90 -3.24 0.01
N ASP A 47 21.54 -2.80 -1.08
CA ASP A 47 21.92 -1.40 -1.26
C ASP A 47 20.69 -0.52 -1.48
N CYS A 48 19.70 -1.02 -2.23
CA CYS A 48 18.43 -0.35 -2.43
C CYS A 48 17.70 -0.17 -1.08
N CYS A 49 17.56 -1.24 -0.29
CA CYS A 49 16.96 -1.17 1.04
C CYS A 49 17.71 -0.20 1.95
N ALA A 50 19.05 -0.28 2.00
CA ALA A 50 19.86 0.61 2.82
C ALA A 50 19.72 2.08 2.39
N ARG A 51 19.48 2.34 1.11
CA ARG A 51 19.26 3.69 0.58
C ARG A 51 17.89 4.25 0.99
N LEU A 52 16.83 3.45 0.91
CA LEU A 52 15.51 3.85 1.43
C LEU A 52 15.57 4.09 2.95
N MET A 53 16.19 3.21 3.72
CA MET A 53 16.33 3.40 5.18
C MET A 53 17.04 4.72 5.53
N ARG A 54 18.11 5.07 4.81
CA ARG A 54 18.85 6.30 5.08
C ARG A 54 18.11 7.58 4.69
N ARG A 55 17.28 7.52 3.65
CA ARG A 55 16.59 8.71 3.13
C ARG A 55 15.22 8.92 3.74
N GLU A 56 14.48 7.83 3.91
CA GLU A 56 13.08 7.83 4.34
C GLU A 56 12.92 7.36 5.79
N GLY A 57 14.03 7.11 6.50
CA GLY A 57 14.02 6.77 7.93
C GLY A 57 13.42 5.40 8.26
N HIS A 58 13.26 4.49 7.30
CA HIS A 58 12.64 3.18 7.58
C HIS A 58 13.40 2.40 8.66
N PRO A 59 12.67 1.80 9.63
CA PRO A 59 13.28 1.22 10.83
C PRO A 59 14.02 -0.09 10.57
N SER A 60 13.76 -0.75 9.44
CA SER A 60 14.36 -2.04 9.11
C SER A 60 14.49 -2.25 7.60
N ARG A 61 15.33 -3.22 7.23
CA ARG A 61 15.46 -3.67 5.84
C ARG A 61 14.20 -4.33 5.32
N ASP A 62 13.41 -4.97 6.19
CA ASP A 62 12.17 -5.63 5.80
C ASP A 62 11.11 -4.60 5.42
N VAL A 63 10.97 -3.51 6.19
CA VAL A 63 10.12 -2.38 5.82
C VAL A 63 10.59 -1.74 4.51
N ALA A 64 11.90 -1.53 4.34
CA ALA A 64 12.41 -0.99 3.08
C ALA A 64 12.14 -1.92 1.87
N ARG A 65 12.19 -3.24 2.06
CA ARG A 65 11.86 -4.23 1.02
C ARG A 65 10.37 -4.22 0.67
N GLU A 66 9.51 -4.04 1.67
CA GLU A 66 8.07 -3.86 1.47
C GLU A 66 7.80 -2.64 0.58
N TRP A 67 8.42 -1.50 0.90
CA TRP A 67 8.36 -0.29 0.08
C TRP A 67 8.86 -0.49 -1.34
N LEU A 68 10.01 -1.15 -1.56
CA LEU A 68 10.50 -1.46 -2.91
C LEU A 68 9.52 -2.32 -3.71
N THR A 69 8.89 -3.29 -3.05
CA THR A 69 7.88 -4.14 -3.69
C THR A 69 6.60 -3.37 -3.98
N PHE A 70 6.21 -2.45 -3.09
CA PHE A 70 5.06 -1.58 -3.26
C PHE A 70 5.27 -0.60 -4.42
N LEU A 71 6.42 0.07 -4.49
CA LEU A 71 6.80 0.93 -5.63
C LEU A 71 6.81 0.16 -6.95
N ARG A 72 7.17 -1.13 -6.93
CA ARG A 72 7.04 -2.00 -8.10
C ARG A 72 5.58 -2.28 -8.47
N ALA A 73 4.72 -2.51 -7.48
CA ALA A 73 3.29 -2.66 -7.73
C ALA A 73 2.71 -1.38 -8.36
N LEU A 74 3.13 -0.21 -7.87
CA LEU A 74 2.77 1.11 -8.41
C LEU A 74 3.46 1.48 -9.73
N GLU A 75 4.32 0.61 -10.27
CA GLU A 75 5.08 0.84 -11.52
C GLU A 75 6.06 2.03 -11.45
N LEU A 76 6.38 2.49 -10.25
CA LEU A 76 7.35 3.55 -9.95
C LEU A 76 8.80 3.00 -9.83
N ALA A 77 8.91 1.69 -9.67
CA ALA A 77 10.16 0.95 -9.71
C ALA A 77 9.98 -0.37 -10.48
N VAL A 78 11.09 -0.94 -10.94
CA VAL A 78 11.13 -2.28 -11.52
C VAL A 78 12.25 -3.09 -10.88
N GLU A 79 11.94 -4.34 -10.57
CA GLU A 79 12.89 -5.34 -10.08
C GLU A 79 13.78 -5.79 -11.24
N THR A 80 15.09 -5.79 -11.02
CA THR A 80 16.11 -6.30 -11.93
C THR A 80 16.70 -7.59 -11.36
N GLU A 81 17.68 -8.18 -12.05
CA GLU A 81 18.38 -9.37 -11.56
C GLU A 81 19.09 -9.15 -10.22
N THR A 82 19.50 -7.92 -9.93
CA THR A 82 20.35 -7.60 -8.77
C THR A 82 19.66 -6.72 -7.73
N GLY A 83 18.60 -5.98 -8.07
CA GLY A 83 17.95 -5.04 -7.15
C GLY A 83 16.75 -4.33 -7.78
N PHE A 84 16.56 -3.06 -7.45
CA PHE A 84 15.44 -2.27 -7.95
C PHE A 84 15.94 -0.99 -8.63
N LYS A 85 15.39 -0.67 -9.80
CA LYS A 85 15.63 0.59 -10.48
C LYS A 85 14.36 1.44 -10.54
N ARG A 86 14.52 2.75 -10.38
CA ARG A 86 13.43 3.72 -10.53
C ARG A 86 12.97 3.77 -11.98
N THR A 87 11.66 3.91 -12.22
CA THR A 87 11.10 4.20 -13.54
C THR A 87 11.05 5.72 -13.78
N ASP A 88 10.69 6.12 -14.99
CA ASP A 88 10.41 7.50 -15.38
C ASP A 88 8.95 7.90 -15.13
N ARG A 89 8.11 6.97 -14.64
CA ARG A 89 6.71 7.23 -14.33
C ARG A 89 6.59 8.22 -13.18
N GLU A 90 5.83 9.29 -13.39
CA GLU A 90 5.57 10.29 -12.37
C GLU A 90 4.57 9.76 -11.32
N PRO A 91 4.83 9.97 -10.01
CA PRO A 91 3.98 9.50 -8.92
C PRO A 91 2.78 10.44 -8.70
N THR A 92 2.04 10.73 -9.78
CA THR A 92 0.82 11.55 -9.69
C THR A 92 -0.30 10.78 -8.97
N PRO A 93 -1.26 11.48 -8.34
CA PRO A 93 -2.40 10.81 -7.70
C PRO A 93 -3.15 9.85 -8.61
N GLU A 94 -3.38 10.25 -9.87
CA GLU A 94 -4.02 9.41 -10.88
C GLU A 94 -3.23 8.11 -11.16
N ASN A 95 -1.91 8.23 -11.39
CA ASN A 95 -1.05 7.08 -11.65
C ASN A 95 -1.00 6.12 -10.46
N VAL A 96 -0.82 6.66 -9.25
CA VAL A 96 -0.74 5.86 -8.02
C VAL A 96 -2.07 5.15 -7.76
N ARG A 97 -3.20 5.87 -7.84
CA ARG A 97 -4.53 5.28 -7.61
C ARG A 97 -4.84 4.19 -8.64
N SER A 98 -4.58 4.42 -9.93
CA SER A 98 -4.79 3.40 -10.98
C SER A 98 -3.93 2.15 -10.74
N SER A 99 -2.61 2.31 -10.59
CA SER A 99 -1.73 1.15 -10.36
C SER A 99 -2.02 0.44 -9.04
N PHE A 100 -2.41 1.16 -7.98
CA PHE A 100 -2.83 0.56 -6.72
C PHE A 100 -4.03 -0.37 -6.92
N ARG A 101 -5.13 0.15 -7.49
CA ARG A 101 -6.36 -0.62 -7.72
C ARG A 101 -6.11 -1.86 -8.59
N GLU A 102 -5.30 -1.72 -9.64
CA GLU A 102 -5.08 -2.77 -10.64
C GLU A 102 -4.04 -3.83 -10.21
N ARG A 103 -3.07 -3.46 -9.36
CA ARG A 103 -1.85 -4.27 -9.16
C ARG A 103 -1.61 -4.67 -7.72
N VAL A 104 -2.26 -4.03 -6.75
CA VAL A 104 -2.24 -4.47 -5.35
C VAL A 104 -3.35 -5.49 -5.15
N PHE A 105 -2.96 -6.74 -4.87
CA PHE A 105 -3.92 -7.82 -4.62
C PHE A 105 -4.89 -7.46 -3.49
N GLY A 106 -6.19 -7.51 -3.81
CA GLY A 106 -7.29 -7.21 -2.89
C GLY A 106 -7.75 -5.76 -2.94
N ALA A 107 -7.09 -4.86 -3.66
CA ALA A 107 -7.45 -3.44 -3.68
C ALA A 107 -8.76 -3.19 -4.45
N SER A 108 -8.89 -3.72 -5.68
CA SER A 108 -10.13 -3.60 -6.45
C SER A 108 -11.29 -4.29 -5.74
N GLU A 109 -11.07 -5.49 -5.22
CA GLU A 109 -12.13 -6.25 -4.56
C GLU A 109 -12.55 -5.60 -3.24
N ALA A 110 -11.62 -4.96 -2.50
CA ALA A 110 -11.98 -4.19 -1.31
C ALA A 110 -12.84 -2.97 -1.67
N LEU A 111 -12.56 -2.29 -2.77
CA LEU A 111 -13.40 -1.19 -3.25
C LEU A 111 -14.80 -1.65 -3.64
N ASP A 112 -14.92 -2.77 -4.36
CA ASP A 112 -16.21 -3.35 -4.70
C ASP A 112 -17.01 -3.69 -3.42
N VAL A 113 -16.34 -4.28 -2.43
CA VAL A 113 -16.94 -4.60 -1.12
C VAL A 113 -17.44 -3.37 -0.38
N LEU A 114 -16.68 -2.26 -0.41
CA LEU A 114 -17.08 -0.99 0.21
C LEU A 114 -18.23 -0.33 -0.55
N ALA A 115 -18.23 -0.39 -1.88
CA ALA A 115 -19.29 0.17 -2.72
C ALA A 115 -20.62 -0.57 -2.56
N ASP A 116 -20.57 -1.89 -2.34
CA ASP A 116 -21.75 -2.72 -2.09
C ASP A 116 -22.28 -2.62 -0.65
N ALA A 117 -21.51 -2.04 0.28
CA ALA A 117 -21.91 -1.92 1.68
C ALA A 117 -22.89 -0.74 1.89
N ALA A 118 -24.02 -1.01 2.56
CA ALA A 118 -24.99 0.03 2.89
C ALA A 118 -24.62 0.85 4.14
N GLU A 119 -23.76 0.31 4.99
CA GLU A 119 -23.27 0.91 6.23
C GLU A 119 -21.74 0.75 6.30
N PRO A 120 -21.03 1.57 7.10
CA PRO A 120 -19.60 1.39 7.33
C PRO A 120 -19.29 -0.03 7.82
N ILE A 121 -18.24 -0.64 7.26
CA ILE A 121 -17.81 -2.00 7.64
C ILE A 121 -16.39 -1.99 8.18
N ASP A 122 -16.11 -2.83 9.17
CA ASP A 122 -14.75 -2.99 9.69
C ASP A 122 -13.90 -3.93 8.80
N ALA A 123 -12.61 -4.05 9.14
CA ALA A 123 -11.68 -4.89 8.38
C ALA A 123 -12.00 -6.39 8.46
N ALA A 124 -12.62 -6.86 9.55
CA ALA A 124 -12.99 -8.26 9.71
C ALA A 124 -14.18 -8.60 8.79
N GLU A 125 -15.19 -7.75 8.74
CA GLU A 125 -16.33 -7.90 7.84
C GLU A 125 -15.89 -7.80 6.37
N ALA A 126 -15.05 -6.81 6.03
CA ALA A 126 -14.49 -6.70 4.69
C ALA A 126 -13.71 -7.96 4.30
N PHE A 127 -12.88 -8.49 5.22
CA PHE A 127 -12.16 -9.73 4.98
C PHE A 127 -13.09 -10.93 4.79
N ASP A 128 -14.16 -11.06 5.56
CA ASP A 128 -15.10 -12.16 5.42
C ASP A 128 -15.77 -12.17 4.04
N ARG A 129 -16.07 -11.00 3.48
CA ARG A 129 -16.57 -10.86 2.09
C ARG A 129 -15.50 -11.23 1.05
N LEU A 130 -14.23 -10.89 1.31
CA LEU A 130 -13.09 -11.21 0.44
C LEU A 130 -12.57 -12.64 0.60
N ARG A 131 -13.01 -13.38 1.62
CA ARG A 131 -12.41 -14.66 2.04
C ARG A 131 -12.31 -15.71 0.92
N ALA A 132 -13.24 -15.68 -0.03
CA ALA A 132 -13.27 -16.59 -1.17
C ALA A 132 -12.15 -16.31 -2.20
N THR A 133 -11.62 -15.08 -2.26
CA THR A 133 -10.54 -14.69 -3.18
C THR A 133 -9.17 -15.18 -2.69
N VAL A 134 -9.05 -15.51 -1.41
CA VAL A 134 -7.79 -15.98 -0.80
C VAL A 134 -7.39 -17.33 -1.39
N PRO A 135 -6.22 -17.43 -2.06
CA PRO A 135 -5.77 -18.67 -2.65
C PRO A 135 -5.60 -19.80 -1.63
N GLY A 136 -5.96 -21.03 -2.00
CA GLY A 136 -5.91 -22.19 -1.10
C GLY A 136 -4.55 -22.40 -0.42
N TRP A 137 -3.47 -22.23 -1.16
CA TRP A 137 -2.11 -22.38 -0.64
C TRP A 137 -1.73 -21.35 0.43
N GLU A 138 -2.34 -20.14 0.44
CA GLU A 138 -2.14 -19.16 1.52
C GLU A 138 -2.84 -19.60 2.81
N ARG A 139 -4.02 -20.22 2.67
CA ARG A 139 -4.79 -20.76 3.81
C ARG A 139 -4.05 -21.93 4.48
N GLU A 140 -3.38 -22.75 3.69
CA GLU A 140 -2.61 -23.91 4.18
C GLU A 140 -1.25 -23.51 4.77
N ARG A 141 -0.71 -22.35 4.39
CA ARG A 141 0.65 -21.91 4.75
C ARG A 141 0.83 -21.66 6.25
N ARG A 142 -0.23 -21.32 6.98
CA ARG A 142 -0.17 -21.01 8.41
C ARG A 142 -1.52 -21.26 9.09
N ARG A 143 -1.51 -21.65 10.37
CA ARG A 143 -2.75 -21.88 11.15
C ARG A 143 -3.53 -20.59 11.40
N THR A 144 -2.82 -19.48 11.58
CA THR A 144 -3.34 -18.12 11.83
C THR A 144 -3.62 -17.36 10.53
N TRP A 145 -3.98 -18.04 9.45
CA TRP A 145 -4.12 -17.39 8.14
C TRP A 145 -5.27 -16.39 8.14
N VAL A 146 -6.33 -16.65 8.91
CA VAL A 146 -7.48 -15.74 9.08
C VAL A 146 -7.01 -14.40 9.64
N GLU A 147 -6.38 -14.41 10.82
CA GLU A 147 -5.85 -13.20 11.47
C GLU A 147 -4.89 -12.45 10.53
N HIS A 148 -3.94 -13.16 9.92
CA HIS A 148 -3.01 -12.55 8.97
C HIS A 148 -3.69 -11.91 7.76
N TRP A 149 -4.78 -12.49 7.27
CA TRP A 149 -5.51 -11.94 6.13
C TRP A 149 -6.45 -10.81 6.55
N THR A 150 -7.02 -10.83 7.76
CA THR A 150 -7.73 -9.68 8.33
C THR A 150 -6.78 -8.49 8.48
N ASP A 151 -5.59 -8.67 9.06
CA ASP A 151 -4.57 -7.61 9.17
C ASP A 151 -4.15 -7.07 7.80
N ARG A 152 -4.06 -7.98 6.81
CA ARG A 152 -3.77 -7.57 5.43
C ARG A 152 -4.91 -6.77 4.82
N THR A 153 -6.16 -7.16 5.04
CA THR A 153 -7.33 -6.43 4.55
C THR A 153 -7.39 -5.06 5.19
N GLU A 154 -7.17 -4.95 6.50
CA GLU A 154 -7.05 -3.65 7.18
C GLU A 154 -5.95 -2.81 6.53
N ARG A 155 -4.78 -3.38 6.25
CA ARG A 155 -3.69 -2.68 5.57
C ARG A 155 -4.09 -2.16 4.19
N VAL A 156 -4.89 -2.91 3.43
CA VAL A 156 -5.40 -2.46 2.12
C VAL A 156 -6.39 -1.32 2.30
N LEU A 157 -7.32 -1.44 3.26
CA LEU A 157 -8.31 -0.40 3.56
C LEU A 157 -7.65 0.91 4.03
N ASP A 158 -6.64 0.83 4.90
CA ASP A 158 -5.84 2.00 5.31
C ASP A 158 -5.20 2.70 4.11
N TRP A 159 -4.69 1.93 3.13
CA TRP A 159 -4.15 2.51 1.90
C TRP A 159 -5.22 3.09 0.98
N LEU A 160 -6.42 2.50 0.92
CA LEU A 160 -7.53 3.10 0.18
C LEU A 160 -7.89 4.46 0.78
N VAL A 161 -7.91 4.58 2.11
CA VAL A 161 -8.11 5.86 2.80
C VAL A 161 -6.98 6.83 2.52
N ALA A 162 -5.73 6.40 2.67
CA ALA A 162 -4.57 7.24 2.38
C ALA A 162 -4.47 7.66 0.90
N LEU A 163 -5.22 7.05 -0.01
CA LEU A 163 -5.25 7.42 -1.43
C LEU A 163 -6.57 8.09 -1.84
N ASP A 164 -7.41 8.47 -0.88
CA ASP A 164 -8.72 9.12 -1.09
C ASP A 164 -9.66 8.27 -1.96
N LEU A 165 -9.59 6.95 -1.79
CA LEU A 165 -10.44 5.95 -2.45
C LEU A 165 -11.52 5.40 -1.51
N ALA A 166 -11.34 5.61 -0.21
CA ALA A 166 -12.25 5.23 0.85
C ALA A 166 -12.14 6.28 1.97
N ASP A 167 -13.12 6.33 2.86
CA ASP A 167 -13.07 7.13 4.07
C ASP A 167 -13.11 6.23 5.30
N ARG A 168 -12.41 6.64 6.36
CA ARG A 168 -12.54 6.02 7.70
C ARG A 168 -13.51 6.85 8.53
N VAL A 169 -14.61 6.22 8.93
CA VAL A 169 -15.70 6.86 9.68
C VAL A 169 -15.97 6.07 10.98
N GLU A 170 -16.87 6.59 11.81
CA GLU A 170 -17.36 5.82 12.96
C GLU A 170 -17.99 4.51 12.46
N GLY A 171 -17.52 3.38 13.00
CA GLY A 171 -17.99 2.04 12.61
C GLY A 171 -17.16 1.34 11.53
N GLY A 172 -16.25 2.03 10.84
CA GLY A 172 -15.31 1.36 9.93
C GLY A 172 -14.94 2.18 8.70
N TYR A 173 -15.01 1.54 7.54
CA TYR A 173 -14.62 2.08 6.25
C TYR A 173 -15.84 2.20 5.33
N VAL A 174 -15.87 3.24 4.51
CA VAL A 174 -16.85 3.45 3.44
C VAL A 174 -16.13 3.80 2.14
N ALA A 175 -16.75 3.55 0.99
CA ALA A 175 -16.22 4.03 -0.28
C ALA A 175 -16.27 5.57 -0.32
N ALA A 176 -15.23 6.20 -0.87
CA ALA A 176 -15.21 7.65 -1.02
C ALA A 176 -16.23 8.10 -2.09
N GLU A 177 -16.90 9.23 -1.85
CA GLU A 177 -17.74 9.88 -2.85
C GLU A 177 -16.84 10.60 -3.87
N ASN A 178 -16.39 9.91 -4.92
CA ASN A 178 -15.62 10.48 -6.04
C ASN A 178 -16.45 10.60 -7.33
#